data_AF-A0AAD6D9I9-F1
#
_entry.id   AF-A0AAD6D9I9-F1
#
_cell.length_a   1.000
_cell.length_b   1.000
_cell.length_c   1.000
_cell.angle_alpha   90.00
_cell.angle_beta   90.00
_cell.angle_gamma   90.00
#
_symmetry.space_group_name_H-M   'P 1'
#
loop_
_entity.id
_entity.type
_entity.pdbx_description
1 polymer ?
#
loop_
_entity_poly.entity_id
_entity_poly.type
_entity_poly.pdbx_seq_one_letter_code
_entity_poly.pdbx_strand_id
1 'polypeptide(L)'
;MDTGDLAGILTNPDDVEEFIASGIDFLAPSVGNVHGDYGPKGPELDLERLQGIFKSMNGRVRLVLHGTNDTTGIDSSVHQGWSDQGERE
;
A
#
# COMPACT_ATOMS: atom_id res chain seq x y z
N MET A 1 16.13 -20.87 8.55
CA MET A 1 15.06 -20.67 7.54
C MET A 1 15.18 -19.23 7.13
N ASP A 2 15.69 -19.02 5.93
CA ASP A 2 15.99 -17.70 5.40
C ASP A 2 14.69 -17.09 4.88
N THR A 3 14.23 -16.00 5.47
CA THR A 3 13.06 -15.24 5.01
C THR A 3 13.30 -14.56 3.65
N GLY A 4 14.52 -14.64 3.11
CA GLY A 4 14.88 -14.08 1.81
C GLY A 4 14.15 -14.69 0.61
N ASP A 5 13.64 -15.92 0.70
CA ASP A 5 12.91 -16.58 -0.39
C ASP A 5 11.41 -16.22 -0.43
N LEU A 6 10.86 -15.61 0.64
CA LEU A 6 9.58 -14.90 0.57
C LEU A 6 9.82 -13.47 0.07
N ALA A 7 10.48 -13.33 -1.09
CA ALA A 7 10.43 -12.07 -1.84
C ALA A 7 8.96 -11.65 -1.91
N GLY A 8 8.63 -10.54 -1.23
CA GLY A 8 7.28 -10.22 -0.79
C GLY A 8 6.27 -10.40 -1.91
N ILE A 9 5.29 -11.27 -1.66
CA ILE A 9 4.16 -11.43 -2.59
C ILE A 9 3.41 -10.10 -2.57
N LEU A 10 3.56 -9.34 -3.65
CA LEU A 10 2.85 -8.08 -3.82
C LEU A 10 1.36 -8.35 -3.94
N THR A 11 0.55 -7.57 -3.23
CA THR A 11 -0.91 -7.70 -3.27
C THR A 11 -1.43 -7.38 -4.67
N ASN A 12 -2.21 -8.27 -5.29
CA ASN A 12 -2.86 -7.97 -6.57
C ASN A 12 -4.19 -7.23 -6.32
N PRO A 13 -4.49 -6.13 -7.05
CA PRO A 13 -5.81 -5.52 -7.07
C PRO A 13 -6.99 -6.50 -7.24
N ASP A 14 -6.78 -7.61 -7.95
CA ASP A 14 -7.82 -8.63 -8.18
C ASP A 14 -8.19 -9.42 -6.91
N ASP A 15 -7.26 -9.52 -5.95
CA ASP A 15 -7.46 -10.28 -4.70
C ASP A 15 -8.27 -9.47 -3.67
N VAL A 16 -8.45 -8.17 -3.89
CA VAL A 16 -9.07 -7.24 -2.93
C VAL A 16 -10.49 -7.66 -2.56
N GLU A 17 -11.26 -8.20 -3.51
CA GLU A 17 -12.62 -8.67 -3.24
C GLU A 17 -12.66 -9.84 -2.26
N GLU A 18 -11.69 -10.76 -2.36
CA GLU A 18 -11.61 -11.90 -1.44
C GLU A 18 -11.30 -11.43 -0.01
N PHE A 19 -10.39 -10.47 0.13
CA PHE A 19 -10.08 -9.86 1.42
C PHE A 19 -11.30 -9.15 2.02
N ILE A 20 -12.06 -8.39 1.21
CA ILE A 20 -13.27 -7.72 1.67
C ILE A 20 -14.34 -8.74 2.08
N ALA A 21 -14.51 -9.80 1.29
CA ALA A 21 -15.46 -10.87 1.58
C ALA A 21 -15.17 -11.61 2.90
N SER A 22 -13.91 -11.61 3.35
CA SER A 22 -13.53 -12.14 4.67
C SER A 22 -13.98 -11.27 5.87
N GLY A 23 -14.47 -10.05 5.62
CA GLY A 23 -15.05 -9.18 6.65
C GLY A 23 -14.03 -8.28 7.37
N ILE A 24 -12.90 -7.95 6.73
CA ILE A 24 -11.91 -7.03 7.29
C ILE A 24 -12.41 -5.57 7.27
N ASP A 25 -11.98 -4.80 8.26
CA ASP A 25 -12.16 -3.34 8.28
C ASP A 25 -11.00 -2.57 7.63
N PHE A 26 -9.80 -3.17 7.67
CA PHE A 26 -8.55 -2.57 7.22
C PHE A 26 -7.80 -3.52 6.29
N LEU A 27 -7.25 -2.98 5.20
CA LEU A 27 -6.38 -3.70 4.27
C LEU A 27 -4.99 -3.07 4.28
N ALA A 28 -3.98 -3.89 4.52
CA ALA A 28 -2.58 -3.51 4.50
C ALA A 28 -1.86 -4.19 3.33
N PRO A 29 -1.87 -3.61 2.12
CA PRO A 29 -1.32 -4.27 0.96
C PRO A 29 0.22 -4.27 0.98
N SER A 30 0.81 -5.33 0.46
CA SER A 30 2.23 -5.37 0.12
C SER A 30 2.43 -4.72 -1.25
N VAL A 31 3.08 -3.56 -1.26
CA VAL A 31 3.33 -2.74 -2.46
C VAL A 31 4.82 -2.39 -2.58
N GLY A 32 5.69 -3.27 -2.12
CA GLY A 32 7.15 -3.02 -2.03
C GLY A 32 7.60 -2.40 -0.70
N ASN A 33 6.68 -2.21 0.24
CA ASN A 33 7.00 -1.82 1.61
C ASN A 33 7.59 -3.01 2.40
N VAL A 34 8.61 -2.74 3.23
CA VAL A 34 9.27 -3.74 4.09
C VAL A 34 9.32 -3.26 5.53
N HIS A 35 9.39 -4.19 6.48
CA HIS A 35 9.68 -3.86 7.89
C HIS A 35 11.19 -3.82 8.10
N GLY A 36 11.71 -2.71 8.62
CA GLY A 36 13.15 -2.52 8.85
C GLY A 36 13.73 -1.40 8.01
N ASP A 37 15.06 -1.28 8.00
CA ASP A 37 15.76 -0.19 7.33
C ASP A 37 15.70 -0.38 5.80
N TYR A 38 15.26 0.66 5.08
CA TYR A 38 15.19 0.67 3.62
C TYR A 38 16.57 0.89 2.96
N GLY A 39 17.58 1.22 3.75
CA GLY A 39 18.88 1.61 3.22
C GLY A 39 18.83 2.95 2.46
N PRO A 40 19.94 3.33 1.81
CA PRO A 40 20.12 4.69 1.27
C PRO A 40 19.17 5.05 0.12
N LYS A 41 18.49 4.07 -0.49
CA LYS A 41 17.53 4.31 -1.57
C LYS A 41 16.13 4.66 -1.05
N GLY A 42 15.82 4.35 0.21
CA GLY A 42 14.47 4.51 0.75
C GLY A 42 13.47 3.51 0.16
N PRO A 43 12.18 3.64 0.53
CA PRO A 43 11.12 2.77 0.04
C PRO A 43 10.87 2.92 -1.46
N GLU A 44 10.92 1.81 -2.20
CA GLU A 44 10.54 1.73 -3.61
C GLU A 44 9.12 1.16 -3.71
N LEU A 45 8.12 2.01 -3.51
CA LEU A 45 6.70 1.62 -3.55
C LEU A 45 6.17 1.52 -4.99
N ASP A 46 5.41 0.46 -5.26
CA ASP A 46 4.61 0.30 -6.47
C ASP A 46 3.31 1.12 -6.34
N LEU A 47 3.39 2.40 -6.69
CA LEU A 47 2.27 3.34 -6.58
C LEU A 47 1.12 3.00 -7.54
N GLU A 48 1.40 2.42 -8.71
CA GLU A 48 0.37 2.02 -9.67
C GLU A 48 -0.49 0.90 -9.10
N ARG A 49 0.14 -0.12 -8.50
CA ARG A 49 -0.55 -1.18 -7.77
C ARG A 49 -1.34 -0.64 -6.60
N LEU A 50 -0.77 0.27 -5.81
CA LEU A 50 -1.47 0.87 -4.68
C LEU A 50 -2.76 1.59 -5.12
N GLN A 51 -2.69 2.33 -6.24
CA GLN A 51 -3.87 2.96 -6.83
C GLN A 51 -4.90 1.96 -7.34
N GLY A 52 -4.46 0.86 -7.98
CA GLY A 52 -5.35 -0.22 -8.40
C GLY A 52 -6.10 -0.84 -7.22
N ILE A 53 -5.37 -1.16 -6.14
CA ILE A 53 -5.94 -1.70 -4.91
C ILE A 53 -6.95 -0.72 -4.30
N PHE A 54 -6.58 0.56 -4.19
CA PHE A 54 -7.47 1.58 -3.65
C PHE A 54 -8.79 1.71 -4.44
N LYS A 55 -8.72 1.64 -5.78
CA LYS A 55 -9.92 1.63 -6.63
C LYS A 55 -10.76 0.37 -6.40
N SER A 56 -10.14 -0.81 -6.35
CA SER A 56 -10.84 -2.07 -6.06
C SER A 56 -11.54 -2.05 -4.69
N MET A 57 -10.96 -1.39 -3.69
CA MET A 57 -11.59 -1.28 -2.37
C MET A 57 -12.95 -0.56 -2.42
N ASN A 58 -13.12 0.38 -3.35
CA ASN A 58 -14.35 1.15 -3.56
C ASN A 58 -14.92 1.75 -2.24
N GLY A 59 -14.02 2.21 -1.36
CA GLY A 59 -14.38 2.80 -0.06
C GLY A 59 -14.94 1.84 1.00
N ARG A 60 -14.99 0.53 0.74
CA ARG A 60 -15.58 -0.47 1.65
C ARG A 60 -14.70 -0.81 2.85
N VAL A 61 -13.38 -0.67 2.69
CA VAL A 61 -12.38 -0.94 3.74
C VAL A 61 -11.37 0.20 3.79
N ARG A 62 -10.65 0.33 4.90
CA ARG A 62 -9.64 1.38 5.10
C ARG A 62 -8.26 0.89 4.69
N LEU A 63 -7.55 1.69 3.90
CA LEU A 63 -6.18 1.39 3.49
C LEU A 63 -5.22 1.77 4.62
N VAL A 64 -4.29 0.87 4.97
CA VAL A 64 -3.20 1.15 5.91
C VAL A 64 -1.86 0.77 5.29
N LEU A 65 -0.82 1.57 5.55
CA LEU A 65 0.52 1.33 5.03
C LEU A 65 1.45 0.90 6.17
N HIS A 66 2.05 -0.29 6.05
CA HIS A 66 3.07 -0.80 6.98
C HIS A 66 4.49 -0.46 6.52
N GLY A 67 5.49 -0.65 7.39
CA GLY A 67 6.89 -0.41 7.03
C GLY A 67 7.24 1.08 6.96
N THR A 68 6.65 1.89 7.83
CA THR A 68 6.79 3.36 7.84
C THR A 68 7.83 3.86 8.85
N ASN A 69 8.77 3.00 9.26
CA ASN A 69 9.76 3.33 10.28
C ASN A 69 10.80 4.39 9.83
N ASP A 70 10.91 4.65 8.52
CA ASP A 70 11.63 5.79 7.92
C ASP A 70 10.73 6.56 6.92
N THR A 71 9.73 7.29 7.41
CA THR A 71 8.77 8.06 6.59
C THR A 71 9.28 9.39 6.05
N THR A 72 10.58 9.70 6.15
CA THR A 72 11.14 11.01 5.77
C THR A 72 10.92 11.38 4.28
N GLY A 73 10.38 10.47 3.46
CA GLY A 73 9.96 10.72 2.07
C GLY A 73 8.51 10.35 1.69
N ILE A 74 7.66 9.89 2.63
CA ILE A 74 6.28 9.46 2.33
C ILE A 74 5.25 10.60 2.48
N ASP A 75 5.59 11.65 3.24
CA ASP A 75 4.64 12.70 3.64
C ASP A 75 4.13 13.56 2.45
N SER A 76 4.96 13.81 1.43
CA SER A 76 4.62 14.75 0.35
C SER A 76 4.01 14.09 -0.90
N SER A 77 4.39 12.87 -1.25
CA SER A 77 3.90 12.20 -2.48
C SER A 77 2.49 11.62 -2.32
N VAL A 78 2.18 11.10 -1.13
CA VAL A 78 0.86 10.51 -0.83
C VAL A 78 -0.20 11.60 -0.69
N HIS A 79 0.11 12.72 -0.03
CA HIS A 79 -0.85 13.81 0.16
C HIS A 79 -1.14 14.55 -1.16
N GLN A 80 -0.13 14.84 -1.99
CA GLN A 80 -0.30 15.56 -3.25
C GLN A 80 -1.14 14.75 -4.26
N GLY A 81 -0.89 13.44 -4.39
CA GLY A 81 -1.65 12.56 -5.27
C GLY A 81 -3.12 12.37 -4.86
N TRP A 82 -3.45 12.62 -3.59
CA TRP A 82 -4.81 12.59 -3.04
C TRP A 82 -5.56 13.91 -3.23
N SER A 83 -4.89 15.05 -3.04
CA SER A 83 -5.51 16.38 -3.25
C SER A 83 -5.94 16.58 -4.70
N ASP A 84 -5.16 16.09 -5.67
CA ASP A 84 -5.47 16.23 -7.10
C ASP A 84 -6.70 15.41 -7.56
N GLN A 85 -7.18 14.46 -6.74
CA GLN A 85 -8.34 13.60 -7.06
C GLN A 85 -9.59 13.96 -6.24
N GLY A 86 -9.51 14.97 -5.36
CA GLY A 86 -10.52 15.30 -4.36
C GLY A 86 -11.45 16.48 -4.67
N GLU A 87 -11.27 17.21 -5.77
CA GLU A 87 -12.16 18.35 -6.12
C GLU A 87 -13.13 17.99 -7.25
N ARG A 88 -14.12 17.14 -6.93
CA ARG A 88 -15.39 17.08 -7.64
C ARG A 88 -16.52 16.90 -6.62
N GLU A 89 -16.89 18.00 -5.99
CA GLU A 89 -18.23 18.24 -5.46
C GLU A 89 -18.88 19.37 -6.28
#